data_AF-A0A3A6KML0-F1
#
_entry.id   AF-A0A3A6KML0-F1
#
_cell.length_a   1.000
_cell.length_b   1.000
_cell.length_c   1.000
_cell.angle_alpha   90.00
_cell.angle_beta   90.00
_cell.angle_gamma   90.00
#
_symmetry.space_group_name_H-M   'P 1'
#
loop_
_entity.id
_entity.type
_entity.pdbx_description
1 polymer ?
#
loop_
_entity_poly.entity_id
_entity_poly.type
_entity_poly.pdbx_seq_one_letter_code
_entity_poly.pdbx_strand_id
1 'polypeptide(L)'
;MNIEDVKQIPIADYLHSLGYSPVKQQGNGLWYKSPLREEHEPSFKVNTDRNLWYDFGAGKGGNIIALAKELYCSDSLPYLLNRIAEQTPH
;
A
#
# COMPACT_ATOMS: atom_id res chain seq x y z
N MET A 1 -2.93 16.20 -7.88
CA MET A 1 -3.75 15.22 -7.15
C MET A 1 -3.95 15.73 -5.74
N ASN A 2 -5.18 15.80 -5.23
CA ASN A 2 -5.44 16.19 -3.84
C ASN A 2 -5.41 14.95 -2.91
N ILE A 3 -5.30 15.17 -1.60
CA ILE A 3 -5.24 14.10 -0.59
C ILE A 3 -6.47 13.18 -0.66
N GLU A 4 -7.65 13.75 -0.95
CA GLU A 4 -8.89 12.99 -1.06
C GLU A 4 -8.86 12.04 -2.26
N ASP A 5 -8.38 12.50 -3.42
CA ASP A 5 -8.22 11.66 -4.61
C ASP A 5 -7.27 10.49 -4.33
N VAL A 6 -6.13 10.78 -3.69
CA VAL A 6 -5.13 9.76 -3.38
C VAL A 6 -5.71 8.69 -2.46
N LYS A 7 -6.51 9.07 -1.46
CA LYS A 7 -7.13 8.10 -0.53
C LYS A 7 -8.13 7.16 -1.21
N GLN A 8 -8.65 7.51 -2.38
CA GLN A 8 -9.53 6.65 -3.17
C GLN A 8 -8.77 5.64 -4.04
N ILE A 9 -7.47 5.84 -4.25
CA ILE A 9 -6.65 4.91 -5.04
C ILE A 9 -6.61 3.56 -4.32
N PRO A 10 -7.04 2.47 -4.96
CA PRO A 10 -6.97 1.14 -4.36
C PRO A 10 -5.51 0.77 -4.06
N ILE A 11 -5.22 0.45 -2.80
CA ILE A 11 -3.86 0.03 -2.41
C ILE A 11 -3.44 -1.22 -3.19
N ALA A 12 -4.38 -2.09 -3.55
CA ALA A 12 -4.12 -3.27 -4.37
C ALA A 12 -3.54 -2.89 -5.75
N ASP A 13 -4.12 -1.89 -6.41
CA ASP A 13 -3.67 -1.41 -7.72
C ASP A 13 -2.32 -0.69 -7.61
N TYR A 14 -2.15 0.11 -6.55
CA TYR A 14 -0.88 0.77 -6.26
C TYR A 14 0.26 -0.22 -5.99
N LEU A 15 -0.02 -1.31 -5.25
CA LEU A 15 0.96 -2.37 -5.05
C LEU A 15 1.26 -3.11 -6.35
N HIS A 16 0.23 -3.33 -7.20
CA HIS A 16 0.40 -3.97 -8.49
C HIS A 16 1.29 -3.16 -9.44
N SER A 17 1.13 -1.83 -9.49
CA SER A 17 1.99 -0.97 -10.32
C SER A 17 3.44 -0.94 -9.84
N LEU A 18 3.66 -1.11 -8.54
CA LEU A 18 4.99 -1.32 -7.95
C LEU A 18 5.57 -2.73 -8.20
N GLY A 19 4.81 -3.63 -8.83
CA GLY A 19 5.23 -5.00 -9.16
C GLY A 19 4.91 -6.04 -8.08
N TYR A 20 4.17 -5.67 -7.03
CA TYR A 20 3.74 -6.61 -6.00
C TYR A 20 2.42 -7.27 -6.39
N SER A 21 2.38 -8.61 -6.32
CA SER A 21 1.17 -9.38 -6.56
C SER A 21 0.71 -10.08 -5.28
N PRO A 22 -0.61 -10.20 -5.05
CA PRO A 22 -1.12 -10.89 -3.88
C PRO A 22 -0.73 -12.37 -3.96
N VAL A 23 -0.20 -12.90 -2.86
CA VAL A 23 0.12 -14.33 -2.73
C VAL A 23 -1.11 -15.15 -2.35
N LYS A 24 -2.11 -14.53 -1.72
CA LYS A 24 -3.34 -15.17 -1.30
C LYS A 24 -4.47 -14.15 -1.21
N GLN A 25 -5.67 -14.57 -1.54
CA GLN A 25 -6.89 -13.81 -1.31
C GLN A 25 -7.79 -14.57 -0.33
N GLN A 26 -8.36 -13.86 0.65
CA GLN A 26 -9.35 -14.39 1.57
C GLN A 26 -10.47 -13.36 1.75
N GLY A 27 -11.61 -13.60 1.08
CA GLY A 27 -12.67 -12.62 0.97
C GLY A 27 -12.13 -11.30 0.39
N ASN A 28 -12.33 -10.22 1.13
CA ASN A 28 -11.90 -8.87 0.76
C ASN A 28 -10.50 -8.52 1.31
N GLY A 29 -9.77 -9.52 1.79
CA GLY A 29 -8.40 -9.41 2.26
C GLY A 29 -7.42 -10.02 1.27
N LEU A 30 -6.56 -9.18 0.69
CA LEU A 30 -5.43 -9.60 -0.13
C LEU A 30 -4.18 -9.67 0.74
N TRP A 31 -3.47 -10.80 0.67
CA TRP A 31 -2.23 -11.03 1.39
C TRP A 31 -1.05 -10.91 0.43
N TYR A 32 0.00 -10.24 0.88
CA TYR A 32 1.24 -9.99 0.16
C TYR A 32 2.42 -10.34 1.06
N LYS A 33 3.59 -10.55 0.44
CA LYS A 33 4.84 -10.34 1.16
C LYS A 33 5.00 -8.85 1.43
N SER A 34 5.54 -8.51 2.59
CA SER A 34 5.76 -7.15 3.03
C SER A 34 6.61 -6.42 1.99
N PRO A 35 6.12 -5.30 1.44
CA PRO A 35 6.93 -4.46 0.56
C PRO A 35 7.92 -3.60 1.37
N LEU A 36 7.82 -3.62 2.70
CA LEU A 36 8.63 -2.80 3.61
C LEU A 36 9.89 -3.51 4.10
N ARG A 37 9.93 -4.84 4.00
CA ARG A 37 11.06 -5.67 4.44
C ARG A 37 11.13 -6.96 3.62
N GLU A 38 12.30 -7.59 3.62
CA GLU A 38 12.42 -8.94 3.10
C GLU A 38 11.75 -9.93 4.06
N GLU A 39 10.82 -10.74 3.55
CA GLU A 39 10.18 -11.80 4.33
C GLU A 39 9.89 -13.06 3.53
N HIS A 40 9.91 -14.20 4.22
CA HIS A 40 9.60 -15.51 3.66
C HIS A 40 8.08 -15.78 3.67
N GLU A 41 7.44 -15.54 4.81
CA GLU A 41 6.00 -15.73 4.97
C GLU A 41 5.23 -14.41 4.79
N PRO A 42 4.11 -14.42 4.06
CA PRO A 42 3.33 -13.22 3.81
C PRO A 42 2.64 -12.73 5.08
N SER A 43 2.98 -11.52 5.52
CA SER A 43 2.41 -10.88 6.70
C SER A 43 1.67 -9.58 6.39
N PHE A 44 1.70 -9.13 5.13
CA PHE A 44 1.09 -7.88 4.72
C PHE A 44 -0.31 -8.11 4.17
N LYS A 45 -1.33 -7.50 4.79
CA LYS A 45 -2.73 -7.64 4.41
C LYS A 45 -3.30 -6.31 3.94
N VAL A 46 -3.88 -6.29 2.74
CA VAL A 46 -4.71 -5.21 2.22
C VAL A 46 -6.17 -5.59 2.34
N ASN A 47 -6.98 -4.74 2.96
CA ASN A 47 -8.42 -4.84 2.96
C ASN A 47 -8.98 -3.95 1.84
N THR A 48 -9.57 -4.55 0.82
CA THR A 48 -10.06 -3.85 -0.37
C THR A 48 -11.36 -3.07 -0.10
N ASP A 49 -12.20 -3.48 0.84
CA ASP A 49 -13.42 -2.72 1.19
C ASP A 49 -13.08 -1.40 1.90
N ARG A 50 -12.13 -1.47 2.83
CA ARG A 50 -11.75 -0.32 3.66
C ARG A 50 -10.66 0.52 3.01
N ASN A 51 -10.04 0.01 1.94
CA ASN A 51 -8.83 0.54 1.33
C ASN A 51 -7.74 0.84 2.36
N LEU A 52 -7.46 -0.14 3.24
CA LEU A 52 -6.45 -0.05 4.29
C LEU A 52 -5.50 -1.23 4.20
N TRP A 53 -4.27 -1.03 4.64
CA TRP A 53 -3.28 -2.08 4.77
C TRP A 53 -2.83 -2.26 6.23
N TYR A 54 -2.35 -3.45 6.54
CA TYR A 54 -1.72 -3.77 7.81
C TYR A 54 -0.63 -4.83 7.61
N ASP A 55 0.57 -4.56 8.09
CA ASP A 55 1.69 -5.49 8.16
C ASP A 55 1.77 -6.08 9.57
N PHE A 56 1.45 -7.37 9.69
CA PHE A 56 1.43 -8.09 10.96
C PHE A 56 2.81 -8.30 11.57
N GLY A 57 3.87 -8.42 10.77
CA GLY A 57 5.21 -8.58 11.33
C GLY A 57 5.88 -7.25 11.69
N ALA A 58 5.45 -6.13 11.11
CA ALA A 58 5.94 -4.78 11.46
C ALA A 58 5.07 -4.09 12.52
N GLY A 59 3.83 -4.54 12.70
CA GLY A 59 2.84 -3.88 13.55
C GLY A 59 2.39 -2.52 13.01
N LYS A 60 2.48 -2.32 11.70
CA LYS A 60 2.18 -1.04 11.03
C LYS A 60 0.96 -1.18 10.13
N GLY A 61 0.26 -0.07 9.92
CA GLY A 61 -0.85 -0.06 8.98
C GLY A 61 -1.42 1.34 8.77
N GLY A 62 -2.31 1.46 7.80
CA GLY A 62 -2.96 2.72 7.48
C GLY A 62 -3.53 2.74 6.06
N ASN A 63 -3.64 3.95 5.52
CA ASN A 63 -4.05 4.17 4.13
C ASN A 63 -2.83 4.19 3.19
N ILE A 64 -3.07 4.44 1.92
CA ILE A 64 -2.01 4.52 0.90
C ILE A 64 -0.92 5.57 1.20
N ILE A 65 -1.25 6.67 1.89
CA ILE A 65 -0.26 7.69 2.28
C ILE A 65 0.66 7.14 3.36
N ALA A 66 0.08 6.44 4.36
CA ALA A 66 0.87 5.75 5.37
C ALA A 66 1.75 4.66 4.74
N LEU A 67 1.27 3.98 3.70
CA LEU A 67 2.08 3.00 2.94
C LEU A 67 3.26 3.69 2.24
N ALA A 68 2.98 4.77 1.49
CA ALA A 68 4.01 5.51 0.77
C ALA A 68 5.06 6.09 1.72
N LYS A 69 4.65 6.57 2.90
CA LYS A 69 5.57 7.03 3.95
C LYS A 69 6.55 5.93 4.35
N GLU A 70 6.07 4.71 4.52
CA GLU A 70 6.89 3.55 4.90
C GLU A 70 7.77 3.08 3.73
N LEU A 71 7.28 3.10 2.49
CA LEU A 71 8.04 2.71 1.30
C LEU A 71 9.16 3.70 0.96
N TYR A 72 8.90 4.99 1.11
CA TYR A 72 9.83 6.06 0.72
C TYR A 72 10.59 6.68 1.88
N CYS A 73 10.36 6.21 3.11
CA CYS A 73 10.97 6.72 4.34
C CYS A 73 10.94 8.26 4.43
N SER A 74 9.80 8.87 4.08
CA SER A 74 9.65 10.33 3.96
C SER A 74 8.37 10.83 4.61
N ASP A 75 8.47 11.94 5.34
CA ASP A 75 7.34 12.65 5.94
C ASP A 75 6.78 13.77 5.04
N SER A 76 7.44 14.05 3.91
CA SER A 76 7.04 15.13 3.01
C SER A 76 5.79 14.75 2.22
N LEU A 77 4.64 15.25 2.67
CA LEU A 77 3.36 14.97 2.02
C LEU A 77 3.35 15.30 0.52
N PRO A 78 3.83 16.47 0.05
CA PRO A 78 3.87 16.76 -1.39
C PRO A 78 4.71 15.74 -2.17
N TYR A 79 5.82 15.29 -1.60
CA TYR A 79 6.66 14.26 -2.21
C TYR A 79 5.93 12.92 -2.31
N LEU A 80 5.30 12.46 -1.21
CA LEU A 80 4.54 11.22 -1.20
C LEU A 80 3.38 11.22 -2.20
N LEU A 81 2.64 12.33 -2.29
CA LEU A 81 1.54 12.47 -3.24
C LEU A 81 2.03 12.37 -4.69
N ASN A 82 3.17 13.01 -5.01
CA ASN A 82 3.77 12.89 -6.34
C ASN A 82 4.18 11.45 -6.66
N ARG A 83 4.83 10.76 -5.71
CA ARG A 83 5.23 9.34 -5.89
C ARG A 83 4.04 8.41 -6.07
N ILE A 84 2.91 8.68 -5.42
CA ILE A 84 1.69 7.88 -5.63
C ILE A 84 1.09 8.16 -7.02
N ALA A 85 1.05 9.43 -7.41
CA ALA A 85 0.52 9.84 -8.72
C ALA A 85 1.33 9.25 -9.90
N GLU A 86 2.65 9.17 -9.78
CA GLU A 86 3.52 8.53 -10.80
C GLU A 86 3.22 7.04 -11.02
N GLN A 87 2.71 6.36 -10.00
CA GLN A 87 2.48 4.91 -10.01
C GLN A 87 1.01 4.55 -10.23
N THR A 88 0.13 5.54 -10.39
CA THR A 88 -1.30 5.33 -10.62
C THR A 88 -1.64 5.88 -12.01
N PRO A 89 -1.66 5.05 -13.06
CA PRO A 89 -2.07 5.51 -14.38
C PRO A 89 -3.54 5.96 -14.34
N HIS A 90 -3.83 7.06 -15.04
CA HIS A 90 -5.16 7.66 -15.17
C HIS A 90 -6.17 6.75 -15.87
#